data_AF-A0A2E6ZUI5-F1
#
_entry.id   AF-A0A2E6ZUI5-F1
#
_cell.length_a   1.000
_cell.length_b   1.000
_cell.length_c   1.000
_cell.angle_alpha   90.00
_cell.angle_beta   90.00
_cell.angle_gamma   90.00
#
_symmetry.space_group_name_H-M   'P 1'
#
loop_
_entity.id
_entity.type
_entity.pdbx_description
1 polymer ?
#
loop_
_entity_poly.entity_id
_entity_poly.type
_entity_poly.pdbx_seq_one_letter_code
_entity_poly.pdbx_strand_id
1 'polypeptide(L)'
;MCRCTSTPATKVTSAWMGSWRDTAPRSVRRDSRSTDVSPRVNRRTAVRMLGAGAAGTALTTIGCGGAPVPQESASVATLSEDQPRPVEFPDGAVVRTVLEDIDPRVLGAGATLFHEHLSFAFRSPPPEPRAPDTPFPPAPTNDEMVGLMVEELDMAAFDGVSCIVDSSVGPRTPQQLENLRLMAERSSVRIVTGGSYFLQRSYPAEFGTLPAEEIAAQLVHQAANERWGALGEVGTSFPEMHDGERTMLQAVSQAHLETRLPIFTHVPHESCPTCAIEQLDIYEAAGVDLAHLCIGHQSTIKADDDPGWQTHLEIARRGAFIGFDTVGHEMSASFIPERVKVDMVLNAIEAGFEDQILLSSDFANTTQIKANWGNGFSTVLIQFVPKLRYYGVPDETLQKILVDNPRRWLAYTPT
;
A
#
# COMPACT_ATOMS: atom_id res chain seq x y z
N MET A 1 -9.87 63.47 -30.93
CA MET A 1 -8.49 64.00 -30.94
C MET A 1 -7.55 62.85 -31.29
N CYS A 2 -6.73 63.06 -32.31
CA CYS A 2 -5.84 62.10 -32.97
C CYS A 2 -4.61 61.75 -32.12
N ARG A 3 -4.03 60.54 -32.29
CA ARG A 3 -2.86 60.31 -33.18
C ARG A 3 -2.35 58.86 -33.12
N CYS A 4 -2.10 58.34 -34.31
CA CYS A 4 -1.23 57.20 -34.61
C CYS A 4 0.25 57.54 -34.40
N THR A 5 1.07 56.53 -34.11
CA THR A 5 2.45 56.41 -34.61
C THR A 5 2.75 54.96 -34.97
N SER A 6 3.57 54.78 -36.00
CA SER A 6 3.78 53.57 -36.79
C SER A 6 5.26 53.19 -36.87
N THR A 7 5.53 51.87 -36.86
CA THR A 7 6.64 51.10 -37.52
C THR A 7 8.09 51.30 -37.03
N PRO A 8 9.06 50.37 -37.32
CA PRO A 8 9.07 49.33 -38.36
C PRO A 8 9.51 47.91 -37.97
N ALA A 9 9.26 47.00 -38.92
CA ALA A 9 9.67 45.61 -38.98
C ALA A 9 11.14 45.43 -39.38
N THR A 10 11.77 44.35 -38.88
CA THR A 10 13.04 43.80 -39.38
C THR A 10 12.83 42.34 -39.80
N LYS A 11 13.23 42.04 -41.04
CA LYS A 11 13.36 40.70 -41.62
C LYS A 11 14.79 40.17 -41.41
N VAL A 12 14.92 38.89 -41.05
CA VAL A 12 16.12 38.04 -41.24
C VAL A 12 15.59 36.63 -41.54
N THR A 13 15.36 36.27 -42.81
CA THR A 13 16.19 35.39 -43.68
C THR A 13 16.50 33.98 -43.16
N SER A 14 15.82 32.99 -43.76
CA SER A 14 16.27 31.68 -44.27
C SER A 14 17.28 30.83 -43.49
N ALA A 15 16.90 29.58 -43.17
CA ALA A 15 17.49 28.35 -43.71
C ALA A 15 17.04 27.10 -42.92
N TRP A 16 16.05 26.35 -43.39
CA TRP A 16 15.86 24.93 -43.03
C TRP A 16 15.19 24.21 -44.20
N MET A 17 16.00 23.70 -45.13
CA MET A 17 15.64 22.63 -46.05
C MET A 17 16.70 21.54 -45.84
N GLY A 18 16.35 20.55 -45.03
CA GLY A 18 17.10 19.31 -44.84
C GLY A 18 16.23 18.16 -45.32
N SER A 19 16.73 17.44 -46.33
CA SER A 19 16.05 16.37 -47.05
C SER A 19 15.67 15.19 -46.15
N TRP A 20 14.40 14.77 -46.21
CA TRP A 20 14.01 13.42 -45.84
C TRP A 20 14.35 12.51 -47.03
N ARG A 21 15.34 11.63 -46.85
CA ARG A 21 15.59 10.50 -47.74
C ARG A 21 15.22 9.22 -47.02
N ASP A 22 14.45 8.41 -47.73
CA ASP A 22 14.04 7.05 -47.41
C ASP A 22 15.23 6.16 -47.05
N THR A 23 15.11 5.45 -45.93
CA THR A 23 15.80 4.19 -45.68
C THR A 23 14.87 3.22 -44.96
N ALA A 24 14.26 2.32 -45.74
CA ALA A 24 13.54 1.16 -45.22
C ALA A 24 14.51 0.20 -44.47
N PRO A 25 14.12 -0.37 -43.32
CA PRO A 25 14.91 -1.41 -42.69
C PRO A 25 14.69 -2.77 -43.37
N ARG A 26 15.80 -3.44 -43.66
CA ARG A 26 15.91 -4.79 -44.22
C ARG A 26 15.30 -5.84 -43.28
N SER A 27 14.53 -6.75 -43.86
CA SER A 27 13.98 -7.95 -43.24
C SER A 27 15.07 -8.85 -42.64
N VAL A 28 15.00 -9.11 -41.33
CA VAL A 28 15.77 -10.16 -40.66
C VAL A 28 14.95 -11.45 -40.69
N ARG A 29 15.55 -12.51 -41.24
CA ARG A 29 14.98 -13.86 -41.32
C ARG A 29 14.80 -14.44 -39.91
N ARG A 30 13.58 -14.90 -39.61
CA ARG A 30 13.26 -15.75 -38.45
C ARG A 30 13.78 -17.16 -38.73
N ASP A 31 14.70 -17.62 -37.90
CA ASP A 31 15.12 -19.02 -37.85
C ASP A 31 14.20 -19.76 -36.87
N SER A 32 13.37 -20.66 -37.38
CA SER A 32 12.42 -21.45 -36.60
C SER A 32 13.07 -22.76 -36.15
N ARG A 33 13.43 -22.88 -34.87
CA ARG A 33 13.63 -24.17 -34.21
C ARG A 33 12.51 -24.39 -33.21
N SER A 34 11.65 -25.36 -33.50
CA SER A 34 10.59 -25.85 -32.62
C SER A 34 11.19 -26.64 -31.47
N THR A 35 11.00 -26.18 -30.24
CA THR A 35 11.04 -27.04 -29.06
C THR A 35 9.61 -27.30 -28.63
N ASP A 36 9.22 -28.55 -28.77
CA ASP A 36 7.95 -29.13 -28.30
C ASP A 36 7.87 -29.00 -26.77
N VAL A 37 6.94 -28.19 -26.29
CA VAL A 37 6.58 -28.10 -24.88
C VAL A 37 5.08 -28.31 -24.80
N SER A 38 4.70 -29.54 -24.44
CA SER A 38 3.31 -29.87 -24.11
C SER A 38 2.84 -28.98 -22.94
N PRO A 39 1.68 -28.29 -23.04
CA PRO A 39 1.22 -27.44 -21.96
C PRO A 39 0.67 -28.31 -20.83
N ARG A 40 1.35 -28.30 -19.68
CA ARG A 40 0.75 -28.72 -18.41
C ARG A 40 -0.33 -27.71 -18.05
N VAL A 41 -1.57 -28.17 -17.97
CA VAL A 41 -2.71 -27.39 -17.49
C VAL A 41 -2.45 -27.01 -16.03
N ASN A 42 -2.17 -25.73 -15.77
CA ASN A 42 -2.08 -25.19 -14.42
C ASN A 42 -3.51 -24.79 -13.94
N ARG A 43 -3.74 -24.80 -12.62
CA ARG A 43 -5.02 -24.51 -11.92
C ARG A 43 -5.77 -23.29 -12.48
N ARG A 44 -5.07 -22.29 -13.02
CA ARG A 44 -5.63 -21.10 -13.69
C ARG A 44 -6.58 -21.40 -14.86
N THR A 45 -6.43 -22.54 -15.55
CA THR A 45 -7.34 -22.93 -16.64
C THR A 45 -8.55 -23.74 -16.15
N ALA A 46 -8.40 -24.50 -15.06
CA ALA A 46 -9.46 -25.34 -14.52
C ALA A 46 -10.64 -24.53 -13.96
N VAL A 47 -10.36 -23.39 -13.33
CA VAL A 47 -11.39 -22.49 -12.78
C VAL A 47 -12.23 -21.82 -13.88
N ARG A 48 -11.64 -21.54 -15.06
CA ARG A 48 -12.38 -20.97 -16.20
C ARG A 48 -13.31 -21.96 -16.90
N MET A 49 -13.07 -23.26 -16.81
CA MET A 49 -13.92 -24.27 -17.46
C MET A 49 -15.15 -24.67 -16.62
N LEU A 50 -15.11 -24.44 -15.30
CA LEU A 50 -16.22 -24.76 -14.41
C LEU A 50 -17.28 -23.64 -14.31
N GLY A 51 -16.95 -22.41 -14.73
CA GLY A 51 -17.84 -21.25 -14.69
C GLY A 51 -18.75 -21.05 -15.91
N ALA A 52 -18.69 -21.93 -16.92
CA ALA A 52 -19.45 -21.79 -18.16
C ALA A 52 -20.28 -23.05 -18.44
N GLY A 53 -21.36 -23.28 -17.67
CA GLY A 53 -22.21 -24.43 -17.94
C GLY A 53 -23.36 -24.67 -16.98
N ALA A 54 -24.27 -23.70 -16.80
CA ALA A 54 -25.60 -23.98 -16.24
C ALA A 54 -26.62 -22.89 -16.64
N ALA A 55 -26.90 -22.75 -17.95
CA ALA A 55 -28.12 -22.09 -18.41
C ALA A 55 -29.16 -23.18 -18.70
N GLY A 56 -30.10 -23.34 -17.76
CA GLY A 56 -31.16 -24.36 -17.84
C GLY A 56 -32.07 -24.15 -19.04
N THR A 57 -32.23 -25.20 -19.83
CA THR A 57 -33.37 -25.37 -20.75
C THR A 57 -34.15 -26.59 -20.31
N ALA A 58 -35.34 -26.35 -19.75
CA ALA A 58 -36.30 -27.39 -19.42
C ALA A 58 -36.95 -27.89 -20.72
N LEU A 59 -36.70 -29.15 -21.07
CA LEU A 59 -37.42 -29.87 -22.11
C LEU A 59 -38.00 -31.14 -21.48
N THR A 60 -39.31 -31.13 -21.32
CA THR A 60 -40.14 -32.26 -20.91
C THR A 60 -40.21 -33.28 -22.04
N THR A 61 -39.75 -34.51 -21.81
CA THR A 61 -40.25 -35.69 -22.53
C THR A 61 -40.38 -36.89 -21.59
N ILE A 62 -41.46 -37.62 -21.81
CA ILE A 62 -41.96 -38.79 -21.10
C ILE A 62 -41.28 -40.05 -21.66
N GLY A 63 -40.96 -41.02 -20.80
CA GLY A 63 -41.12 -42.44 -21.16
C GLY A 63 -39.98 -43.43 -20.84
N CYS A 64 -40.30 -44.34 -19.91
CA CYS A 64 -39.97 -45.77 -19.89
C CYS A 64 -38.57 -46.25 -19.42
N GLY A 65 -38.55 -46.76 -18.18
CA GLY A 65 -38.14 -48.14 -17.86
C GLY A 65 -36.64 -48.49 -17.84
N GLY A 66 -36.06 -48.60 -16.63
CA GLY A 66 -34.75 -49.21 -16.39
C GLY A 66 -34.52 -49.49 -14.90
N ALA A 67 -33.94 -50.64 -14.59
CA ALA A 67 -33.84 -51.32 -13.29
C ALA A 67 -33.14 -50.55 -12.13
N PRO A 68 -33.36 -50.95 -10.85
CA PRO A 68 -32.76 -50.25 -9.71
C PRO A 68 -31.26 -50.56 -9.59
N VAL A 69 -30.45 -49.50 -9.52
CA VAL A 69 -29.04 -49.52 -9.13
C VAL A 69 -28.95 -49.48 -7.60
N PRO A 70 -28.08 -50.27 -6.92
CA PRO A 70 -27.99 -50.25 -5.46
C PRO A 70 -27.49 -48.89 -4.97
N GLN A 71 -28.20 -48.30 -4.00
CA GLN A 71 -27.72 -47.16 -3.22
C GLN A 71 -26.60 -47.63 -2.29
N GLU A 72 -25.34 -47.37 -2.65
CA GLU A 72 -24.29 -47.22 -1.66
C GLU A 72 -24.50 -45.89 -0.93
N SER A 73 -24.86 -45.97 0.35
CA SER A 73 -24.87 -44.83 1.26
C SER A 73 -23.44 -44.41 1.55
N ALA A 74 -22.85 -43.61 0.67
CA ALA A 74 -21.70 -42.81 1.02
C ALA A 74 -22.16 -41.77 2.04
N SER A 75 -21.70 -41.92 3.29
CA SER A 75 -21.84 -40.87 4.30
C SER A 75 -21.15 -39.62 3.75
N VAL A 76 -21.94 -38.64 3.33
CA VAL A 76 -21.44 -37.29 3.09
C VAL A 76 -20.97 -36.81 4.45
N ALA A 77 -19.66 -36.89 4.68
CA ALA A 77 -19.01 -36.13 5.72
C ALA A 77 -19.37 -34.68 5.42
N THR A 78 -20.23 -34.10 6.25
CA THR A 78 -20.46 -32.67 6.30
C THR A 78 -19.08 -32.04 6.49
N LEU A 79 -18.53 -31.49 5.41
CA LEU A 79 -17.45 -30.54 5.49
C LEU A 79 -17.98 -29.44 6.38
N SER A 80 -17.45 -29.35 7.59
CA SER A 80 -17.65 -28.22 8.48
C SER A 80 -17.31 -26.98 7.65
N GLU A 81 -18.30 -26.15 7.35
CA GLU A 81 -18.06 -24.78 6.92
C GLU A 81 -17.26 -24.13 8.06
N ASP A 82 -15.96 -24.01 7.86
CA ASP A 82 -15.05 -23.39 8.82
C ASP A 82 -15.42 -21.91 8.85
N GLN A 83 -16.33 -21.56 9.76
CA GLN A 83 -16.65 -20.17 10.06
C GLN A 83 -15.32 -19.47 10.37
N PRO A 84 -15.04 -18.31 9.75
CA PRO A 84 -13.78 -17.61 9.98
C PRO A 84 -13.62 -17.38 11.48
N ARG A 85 -12.53 -17.90 12.05
CA ARG A 85 -12.26 -17.75 13.49
C ARG A 85 -12.08 -16.26 13.77
N PRO A 86 -12.73 -15.73 14.83
CA PRO A 86 -12.50 -14.36 15.25
C PRO A 86 -11.01 -14.12 15.51
N VAL A 87 -10.50 -12.97 15.10
CA VAL A 87 -9.15 -12.54 15.46
C VAL A 87 -9.05 -12.44 16.98
N GLU A 88 -8.04 -13.08 17.54
CA GLU A 88 -7.74 -13.02 18.97
C GLU A 88 -6.67 -11.96 19.25
N PHE A 89 -6.84 -11.24 20.36
CA PHE A 89 -5.89 -10.23 20.83
C PHE A 89 -5.49 -10.56 22.27
N PRO A 90 -4.24 -10.30 22.67
CA PRO A 90 -3.83 -10.42 24.07
C PRO A 90 -4.71 -9.56 25.00
N ASP A 91 -4.89 -10.01 26.24
CA ASP A 91 -5.56 -9.21 27.26
C ASP A 91 -4.86 -7.86 27.44
N GLY A 92 -5.63 -6.77 27.41
CA GLY A 92 -5.10 -5.41 27.51
C GLY A 92 -4.44 -4.87 26.24
N ALA A 93 -4.56 -5.57 25.09
CA ALA A 93 -4.15 -5.02 23.81
C ALA A 93 -4.98 -3.78 23.44
N VAL A 94 -4.31 -2.79 22.85
CA VAL A 94 -4.90 -1.54 22.36
C VAL A 94 -4.44 -1.23 20.94
N VAL A 95 -5.23 -0.43 20.23
CA VAL A 95 -4.78 0.38 19.10
C VAL A 95 -4.77 1.83 19.56
N ARG A 96 -3.61 2.48 19.50
CA ARG A 96 -3.46 3.88 19.88
C ARG A 96 -3.84 4.79 18.72
N THR A 97 -4.97 5.47 18.84
CA THR A 97 -5.40 6.52 17.91
C THR A 97 -4.98 7.90 18.42
N VAL A 98 -5.14 8.93 17.58
CA VAL A 98 -4.91 10.33 17.92
C VAL A 98 -5.72 10.76 19.15
N LEU A 99 -6.95 10.26 19.31
CA LEU A 99 -7.86 10.69 20.38
C LEU A 99 -7.76 9.83 21.64
N GLU A 100 -7.62 8.52 21.47
CA GLU A 100 -7.67 7.56 22.56
C GLU A 100 -7.02 6.22 22.20
N ASP A 101 -6.69 5.44 23.23
CA ASP A 101 -6.34 4.03 23.06
C ASP A 101 -7.64 3.23 23.06
N ILE A 102 -7.88 2.45 22.01
CA ILE A 102 -9.12 1.67 21.86
C ILE A 102 -8.82 0.19 21.82
N ASP A 103 -9.84 -0.61 22.15
CA ASP A 103 -9.81 -2.05 21.94
C ASP A 103 -9.68 -2.37 20.43
N PRO A 104 -8.73 -3.22 20.00
CA PRO A 104 -8.59 -3.60 18.59
C PRO A 104 -9.88 -4.16 17.99
N ARG A 105 -10.75 -4.76 18.81
CA ARG A 105 -12.06 -5.30 18.41
C ARG A 105 -13.06 -4.23 18.00
N VAL A 106 -12.87 -2.97 18.41
CA VAL A 106 -13.76 -1.84 18.12
C VAL A 106 -13.21 -0.86 17.08
N LEU A 107 -12.08 -1.15 16.44
CA LEU A 107 -11.51 -0.34 15.33
C LEU A 107 -12.50 -0.16 14.15
N GLY A 108 -13.60 -0.92 14.14
CA GLY A 108 -14.71 -0.81 13.19
C GLY A 108 -14.58 -1.83 12.07
N ALA A 109 -15.70 -2.35 11.55
CA ALA A 109 -15.71 -3.42 10.54
C ALA A 109 -15.25 -2.98 9.13
N GLY A 110 -14.94 -1.70 8.95
CA GLY A 110 -14.41 -1.15 7.71
C GLY A 110 -12.91 -1.43 7.54
N ALA A 111 -12.39 -1.01 6.38
CA ALA A 111 -11.00 -1.19 6.03
C ALA A 111 -10.08 -0.25 6.82
N THR A 112 -8.90 -0.76 7.19
CA THR A 112 -7.80 0.05 7.71
C THR A 112 -6.73 0.20 6.66
N LEU A 113 -6.37 1.45 6.35
CA LEU A 113 -5.27 1.79 5.46
C LEU A 113 -4.04 2.09 6.30
N PHE A 114 -3.01 1.26 6.18
CA PHE A 114 -1.86 1.26 7.10
C PHE A 114 -0.77 2.29 6.75
N HIS A 115 -0.89 2.94 5.59
CA HIS A 115 0.12 3.87 5.08
C HIS A 115 -0.53 4.94 4.19
N GLU A 116 -0.90 6.09 4.77
CA GLU A 116 -1.39 7.27 4.04
C GLU A 116 -0.77 8.56 4.59
N HIS A 117 -0.88 9.68 3.87
CA HIS A 117 -0.36 10.97 4.34
C HIS A 117 -1.46 12.03 4.43
N LEU A 118 -1.87 12.36 5.65
CA LEU A 118 -2.92 13.35 5.93
C LEU A 118 -2.36 14.77 6.08
N SER A 119 -1.06 14.93 6.32
CA SER A 119 -0.44 16.23 6.59
C SER A 119 -0.28 17.16 5.38
N PHE A 120 -0.84 16.83 4.21
CA PHE A 120 -0.76 17.59 2.95
C PHE A 120 0.65 17.99 2.53
N ALA A 121 1.71 17.34 3.04
CA ALA A 121 3.05 17.43 2.50
C ALA A 121 3.15 16.61 1.19
N PHE A 122 2.21 16.86 0.26
CA PHE A 122 1.99 16.08 -0.93
C PHE A 122 3.16 16.22 -1.90
N ARG A 123 3.87 15.11 -2.15
CA ARG A 123 5.05 15.05 -3.02
C ARG A 123 4.84 14.18 -4.27
N SER A 124 3.65 13.62 -4.48
CA SER A 124 3.30 12.80 -5.65
C SER A 124 1.93 13.19 -6.21
N PRO A 125 1.66 13.06 -7.53
CA PRO A 125 2.48 12.42 -8.55
C PRO A 125 3.48 13.50 -9.04
N PRO A 126 4.07 13.50 -10.26
CA PRO A 126 4.81 14.68 -10.67
C PRO A 126 3.84 15.87 -10.60
N PRO A 127 4.31 17.12 -10.45
CA PRO A 127 3.49 18.19 -10.96
C PRO A 127 3.20 17.81 -12.42
N GLU A 128 1.94 17.52 -12.75
CA GLU A 128 1.47 17.84 -14.10
C GLU A 128 2.06 19.20 -14.45
N PRO A 129 2.50 19.47 -15.69
CA PRO A 129 3.06 20.77 -16.03
C PRO A 129 2.10 21.86 -15.56
N ARG A 130 2.38 22.42 -14.39
CA ARG A 130 1.60 23.48 -13.80
C ARG A 130 1.81 24.65 -14.72
N ALA A 131 0.73 25.37 -15.03
CA ALA A 131 0.90 26.63 -15.74
C ALA A 131 1.98 27.43 -14.99
N PRO A 132 2.93 28.05 -15.72
CA PRO A 132 3.92 28.93 -15.09
C PRO A 132 3.23 29.84 -14.07
N ASP A 133 3.85 30.00 -12.90
CA ASP A 133 3.33 30.83 -11.80
C ASP A 133 2.08 30.30 -11.05
N THR A 134 1.70 29.03 -11.23
CA THR A 134 0.68 28.40 -10.37
C THR A 134 1.23 28.23 -8.94
N PRO A 135 0.64 28.86 -7.92
CA PRO A 135 1.11 28.72 -6.54
C PRO A 135 0.97 27.26 -6.08
N PHE A 136 1.88 26.82 -5.20
CA PHE A 136 1.68 25.56 -4.49
C PHE A 136 0.39 25.65 -3.66
N PRO A 137 -0.42 24.57 -3.59
CA PRO A 137 -1.55 24.54 -2.67
C PRO A 137 -1.00 24.82 -1.26
N PRO A 138 -1.69 25.66 -0.48
CA PRO A 138 -1.23 26.01 0.85
C PRO A 138 -1.09 24.73 1.68
N ALA A 139 -0.06 24.69 2.53
CA ALA A 139 0.00 23.69 3.60
C ALA A 139 -1.28 23.82 4.45
N PRO A 140 -1.76 22.73 5.09
CA PRO A 140 -3.07 22.67 5.70
C PRO A 140 -3.05 23.33 7.08
N THR A 141 -2.46 24.51 7.16
CA THR A 141 -2.24 25.23 8.41
C THR A 141 -3.45 26.10 8.78
N ASN A 142 -4.58 25.97 8.08
CA ASN A 142 -5.81 26.71 8.33
C ASN A 142 -7.03 25.78 8.41
N ASP A 143 -8.09 26.27 9.07
CA ASP A 143 -9.31 25.51 9.34
C ASP A 143 -10.08 25.08 8.07
N GLU A 144 -9.94 25.83 6.98
CA GLU A 144 -10.54 25.50 5.68
C GLU A 144 -9.97 24.20 5.11
N MET A 145 -8.64 24.04 5.13
CA MET A 145 -7.98 22.81 4.66
C MET A 145 -8.28 21.62 5.57
N VAL A 146 -8.40 21.84 6.89
CA VAL A 146 -8.88 20.80 7.82
C VAL A 146 -10.31 20.40 7.48
N GLY A 147 -11.18 21.36 7.19
CA GLY A 147 -12.56 21.10 6.74
C GLY A 147 -12.62 20.26 5.48
N LEU A 148 -11.81 20.58 4.46
CA LEU A 148 -11.71 19.78 3.24
C LEU A 148 -11.29 18.33 3.53
N MET A 149 -10.33 18.10 4.43
CA MET A 149 -9.94 16.74 4.79
C MET A 149 -11.01 15.99 5.54
N VAL A 150 -11.73 16.66 6.42
CA VAL A 150 -12.86 16.04 7.11
C VAL A 150 -13.87 15.54 6.09
N GLU A 151 -14.17 16.32 5.05
CA GLU A 151 -15.04 15.89 3.95
C GLU A 151 -14.44 14.70 3.17
N GLU A 152 -13.14 14.73 2.83
CA GLU A 152 -12.47 13.60 2.16
C GLU A 152 -12.46 12.32 3.00
N LEU A 153 -12.24 12.44 4.31
CA LEU A 153 -12.27 11.33 5.25
C LEU A 153 -13.69 10.77 5.42
N ASP A 154 -14.71 11.62 5.52
CA ASP A 154 -16.10 11.16 5.59
C ASP A 154 -16.56 10.48 4.30
N MET A 155 -16.12 10.97 3.14
CA MET A 155 -16.35 10.27 1.87
C MET A 155 -15.61 8.91 1.83
N ALA A 156 -14.38 8.83 2.36
CA ALA A 156 -13.68 7.56 2.48
C ALA A 156 -14.39 6.61 3.47
N ALA A 157 -14.95 7.12 4.56
CA ALA A 157 -15.76 6.35 5.50
C ALA A 157 -17.03 5.80 4.87
N PHE A 158 -17.72 6.62 4.06
CA PHE A 158 -18.85 6.18 3.26
C PHE A 158 -18.48 5.01 2.32
N ASP A 159 -17.29 5.06 1.72
CA ASP A 159 -16.77 3.99 0.86
C ASP A 159 -16.26 2.75 1.63
N GLY A 160 -16.22 2.82 2.96
CA GLY A 160 -15.90 1.69 3.84
C GLY A 160 -14.56 1.76 4.55
N VAL A 161 -13.83 2.88 4.52
CA VAL A 161 -12.60 3.08 5.32
C VAL A 161 -12.96 3.43 6.76
N SER A 162 -12.52 2.65 7.74
CA SER A 162 -12.75 2.94 9.16
C SER A 162 -11.56 3.55 9.87
N CYS A 163 -10.34 3.30 9.37
CA CYS A 163 -9.12 3.75 10.00
C CYS A 163 -8.01 4.04 8.98
N ILE A 164 -7.22 5.08 9.26
CA ILE A 164 -6.03 5.46 8.51
C ILE A 164 -4.87 5.63 9.47
N VAL A 165 -3.70 5.14 9.07
CA VAL A 165 -2.42 5.46 9.71
C VAL A 165 -1.77 6.61 8.93
N ASP A 166 -1.55 7.75 9.59
CA ASP A 166 -0.81 8.89 9.03
C ASP A 166 0.70 8.64 9.14
N SER A 167 1.34 8.51 7.99
CA SER A 167 2.77 8.20 7.85
C SER A 167 3.65 9.43 7.70
N SER A 168 3.23 10.58 8.22
CA SER A 168 4.06 11.79 8.16
C SER A 168 5.37 11.60 8.95
N VAL A 169 6.50 11.93 8.32
CA VAL A 169 7.85 11.68 8.84
C VAL A 169 8.46 12.90 9.55
N GLY A 170 9.34 12.63 10.52
CA GLY A 170 10.04 13.65 11.30
C GLY A 170 9.16 14.30 12.38
N PRO A 171 9.70 15.31 13.10
CA PRO A 171 8.97 16.00 14.15
C PRO A 171 7.79 16.79 13.62
N ARG A 172 6.64 16.61 14.27
CA ARG A 172 5.43 17.38 13.96
C ARG A 172 5.38 18.66 14.79
N THR A 173 4.97 19.74 14.14
CA THR A 173 4.65 20.99 14.83
C THR A 173 3.36 20.84 15.66
N PRO A 174 3.17 21.67 16.70
CA PRO A 174 1.92 21.68 17.47
C PRO A 174 0.67 21.87 16.59
N GLN A 175 0.77 22.67 15.52
CA GLN A 175 -0.33 22.88 14.58
C GLN A 175 -0.66 21.61 13.78
N GLN A 176 0.35 20.84 13.36
CA GLN A 176 0.12 19.58 12.63
C GLN A 176 -0.56 18.54 13.53
N LEU A 177 -0.13 18.43 14.78
CA LEU A 177 -0.78 17.55 15.77
C LEU A 177 -2.23 17.98 16.03
N GLU A 178 -2.46 19.28 16.18
CA GLU A 178 -3.80 19.83 16.35
C GLU A 178 -4.70 19.58 15.14
N ASN A 179 -4.16 19.70 13.93
CA ASN A 179 -4.91 19.39 12.71
C ASN A 179 -5.34 17.92 12.65
N LEU A 180 -4.44 16.98 12.98
CA LEU A 180 -4.77 15.54 13.04
C LEU A 180 -5.85 15.27 14.09
N ARG A 181 -5.77 15.95 15.25
CA ARG A 181 -6.80 15.87 16.30
C ARG A 181 -8.16 16.36 15.78
N LEU A 182 -8.20 17.53 15.15
CA LEU A 182 -9.43 18.10 14.59
C LEU A 182 -10.02 17.20 13.48
N MET A 183 -9.19 16.63 12.61
CA MET A 183 -9.65 15.67 11.59
C MET A 183 -10.25 14.41 12.23
N ALA A 184 -9.59 13.86 13.26
CA ALA A 184 -10.09 12.68 13.98
C ALA A 184 -11.39 12.96 14.74
N GLU A 185 -11.58 14.17 15.28
CA GLU A 185 -12.80 14.55 16.01
C GLU A 185 -13.99 14.83 15.09
N ARG A 186 -13.72 15.38 13.91
CA ARG A 186 -14.75 15.90 13.01
C ARG A 186 -15.15 14.93 11.90
N SER A 187 -14.38 13.86 11.67
CA SER A 187 -14.67 12.83 10.68
C SER A 187 -15.03 11.49 11.31
N SER A 188 -15.56 10.59 10.49
CA SER A 188 -15.93 9.23 10.90
C SER A 188 -14.78 8.22 10.82
N VAL A 189 -13.58 8.66 10.42
CA VAL A 189 -12.38 7.83 10.26
C VAL A 189 -11.49 7.95 11.49
N ARG A 190 -11.06 6.81 12.03
CA ARG A 190 -10.06 6.78 13.10
C ARG A 190 -8.68 7.05 12.53
N ILE A 191 -7.91 7.91 13.19
CA ILE A 191 -6.55 8.24 12.76
C ILE A 191 -5.56 7.68 13.77
N VAL A 192 -4.59 6.90 13.29
CA VAL A 192 -3.41 6.47 14.04
C VAL A 192 -2.23 7.31 13.57
N THR A 193 -1.47 7.89 14.50
CA THR A 193 -0.26 8.65 14.14
C THR A 193 0.91 7.68 14.01
N GLY A 194 1.47 7.52 12.81
CA GLY A 194 2.79 6.94 12.63
C GLY A 194 3.88 7.96 12.94
N GLY A 195 5.05 7.53 13.39
CA GLY A 195 6.19 8.44 13.42
C GLY A 195 7.53 7.74 13.47
N SER A 196 8.49 8.38 12.80
CA SER A 196 9.91 8.02 12.74
C SER A 196 10.63 9.05 11.85
N TYR A 197 11.82 8.71 11.36
CA TYR A 197 12.49 9.46 10.31
C TYR A 197 12.61 8.62 9.04
N PHE A 198 12.50 9.28 7.90
CA PHE A 198 12.44 8.66 6.58
C PHE A 198 13.83 8.22 6.06
N LEU A 199 14.52 9.07 5.31
CA LEU A 199 15.85 8.80 4.75
C LEU A 199 16.91 9.64 5.45
N GLN A 200 18.17 9.18 5.43
CA GLN A 200 19.27 9.84 6.15
C GLN A 200 19.40 11.34 5.86
N ARG A 201 19.11 11.76 4.62
CA ARG A 201 19.15 13.18 4.21
C ARG A 201 18.21 14.10 4.99
N SER A 202 17.20 13.52 5.65
CA SER A 202 16.17 14.23 6.40
C SER A 202 16.37 14.14 7.91
N TYR A 203 17.45 13.49 8.37
CA TYR A 203 17.71 13.34 9.80
C TYR A 203 18.25 14.65 10.41
N PRO A 204 17.98 14.91 11.69
CA PRO A 204 18.70 15.92 12.46
C PRO A 204 20.21 15.68 12.38
N ALA A 205 21.01 16.75 12.35
CA ALA A 205 22.45 16.65 12.10
C ALA A 205 23.17 15.81 13.18
N GLU A 206 22.68 15.88 14.42
CA GLU A 206 23.18 15.13 15.57
C GLU A 206 23.11 13.61 15.36
N PHE A 207 22.11 13.10 14.63
CA PHE A 207 21.93 11.65 14.41
C PHE A 207 23.07 11.03 13.61
N GLY A 208 23.84 11.83 12.88
CA GLY A 208 25.04 11.35 12.19
C GLY A 208 26.15 10.87 13.14
N THR A 209 26.04 11.14 14.44
CA THR A 209 27.06 10.78 15.44
C THR A 209 26.52 10.03 16.67
N LEU A 210 25.20 10.04 16.88
CA LEU A 210 24.60 9.37 18.02
C LEU A 210 24.56 7.85 17.83
N PRO A 211 24.77 7.06 18.89
CA PRO A 211 24.51 5.62 18.85
C PRO A 211 23.01 5.35 18.73
N ALA A 212 22.65 4.17 18.23
CA ALA A 212 21.26 3.75 18.06
C ALA A 212 20.42 3.84 19.35
N GLU A 213 21.01 3.58 20.51
CA GLU A 213 20.35 3.67 21.82
C GLU A 213 19.89 5.08 22.19
N GLU A 214 20.72 6.09 21.91
CA GLU A 214 20.34 7.49 22.17
C GLU A 214 19.27 7.98 21.18
N ILE A 215 19.33 7.52 19.93
CA ILE A 215 18.28 7.78 18.95
C ILE A 215 16.98 7.10 19.37
N ALA A 216 17.03 5.85 19.84
CA ALA A 216 15.87 5.10 20.32
C ALA A 216 15.18 5.82 21.48
N ALA A 217 15.94 6.28 22.48
CA ALA A 217 15.39 7.04 23.61
C ALA A 217 14.68 8.33 23.15
N GLN A 218 15.21 9.02 22.13
CA GLN A 218 14.55 10.19 21.55
C GLN A 218 13.26 9.82 20.82
N LEU A 219 13.26 8.72 20.05
CA LEU A 219 12.06 8.22 19.38
C LEU A 219 10.98 7.82 20.38
N VAL A 220 11.33 7.15 21.48
CA VAL A 220 10.38 6.78 22.55
C VAL A 220 9.78 8.03 23.21
N HIS A 221 10.62 9.01 23.54
CA HIS A 221 10.14 10.27 24.11
C HIS A 221 9.20 11.00 23.15
N GLN A 222 9.55 11.03 21.87
CA GLN A 222 8.73 11.66 20.84
C GLN A 222 7.41 10.90 20.62
N ALA A 223 7.44 9.57 20.58
CA ALA A 223 6.26 8.72 20.47
C ALA A 223 5.26 8.97 21.60
N ALA A 224 5.74 9.18 22.83
CA ALA A 224 4.89 9.55 23.96
C ALA A 224 4.29 10.96 23.79
N ASN A 225 5.09 11.93 23.37
CA ASN A 225 4.67 13.34 23.22
C ASN A 225 3.67 13.54 22.07
N GLU A 226 3.90 12.87 20.94
CA GLU A 226 3.07 12.97 19.73
C GLU A 226 1.99 11.88 19.64
N ARG A 227 1.90 11.02 20.67
CA ARG A 227 0.94 9.91 20.76
C ARG A 227 1.00 8.97 19.55
N TRP A 228 2.20 8.53 19.17
CA TRP A 228 2.36 7.57 18.08
C TRP A 228 1.70 6.23 18.39
N GLY A 229 1.01 5.67 17.41
CA GLY A 229 0.45 4.32 17.45
C GLY A 229 1.18 3.34 16.52
N ALA A 230 2.17 3.81 15.75
CA ALA A 230 3.09 2.98 14.98
C ALA A 230 4.43 3.71 14.77
N LEU A 231 5.51 2.94 14.58
CA LEU A 231 6.85 3.41 14.26
C LEU A 231 7.07 3.34 12.75
N GLY A 232 7.06 4.49 12.07
CA GLY A 232 7.25 4.56 10.61
C GLY A 232 6.80 5.89 9.99
N GLU A 233 6.99 6.09 8.68
CA GLU A 233 7.71 5.18 7.78
C GLU A 233 9.23 5.31 7.93
N VAL A 234 9.89 4.19 8.24
CA VAL A 234 11.36 4.15 8.34
C VAL A 234 11.95 3.80 7.00
N GLY A 235 12.72 4.70 6.40
CA GLY A 235 13.22 4.55 5.04
C GLY A 235 14.65 4.05 4.92
N THR A 236 14.92 3.44 3.78
CA THR A 236 16.27 3.05 3.34
C THR A 236 16.48 3.53 1.91
N SER A 237 17.69 3.96 1.58
CA SER A 237 18.03 4.55 0.29
C SER A 237 18.34 3.50 -0.79
N PHE A 238 18.30 3.94 -2.04
CA PHE A 238 18.78 3.22 -3.23
C PHE A 238 19.92 4.02 -3.90
N PRO A 239 20.94 3.37 -4.50
CA PRO A 239 21.12 1.92 -4.68
C PRO A 239 21.64 1.17 -3.45
N GLU A 240 22.01 1.89 -2.40
CA GLU A 240 22.58 1.32 -1.19
C GLU A 240 21.95 1.99 0.04
N MET A 241 21.61 1.18 1.04
CA MET A 241 21.23 1.67 2.36
C MET A 241 22.43 2.33 3.02
N HIS A 242 22.26 3.55 3.54
CA HIS A 242 23.35 4.25 4.20
C HIS A 242 23.57 3.78 5.65
N ASP A 243 24.75 4.02 6.21
CA ASP A 243 25.06 3.63 7.60
C ASP A 243 24.16 4.30 8.64
N GLY A 244 23.75 5.55 8.39
CA GLY A 244 22.79 6.23 9.24
C GLY A 244 21.40 5.60 9.18
N GLU A 245 21.00 5.05 8.02
CA GLU A 245 19.75 4.29 7.88
C GLU A 245 19.83 2.96 8.63
N ARG A 246 20.94 2.22 8.54
CA ARG A 246 21.16 1.01 9.37
C ARG A 246 21.09 1.32 10.86
N THR A 247 21.73 2.41 11.29
CA THR A 247 21.65 2.90 12.67
C THR A 247 20.21 3.26 13.06
N MET A 248 19.44 3.88 12.18
CA MET A 248 18.03 4.21 12.41
C MET A 248 17.16 2.96 12.55
N LEU A 249 17.35 1.93 11.71
CA LEU A 249 16.62 0.66 11.81
C LEU A 249 16.90 -0.03 13.16
N GLN A 250 18.16 0.00 13.63
CA GLN A 250 18.53 -0.49 14.96
C GLN A 250 17.86 0.33 16.07
N ALA A 251 17.83 1.66 15.96
CA ALA A 251 17.19 2.54 16.93
C ALA A 251 15.67 2.30 17.01
N VAL A 252 15.01 2.15 15.86
CA VAL A 252 13.59 1.81 15.77
C VAL A 252 13.31 0.44 16.37
N SER A 253 14.20 -0.54 16.15
CA SER A 253 14.09 -1.86 16.78
C SER A 253 14.08 -1.74 18.31
N GLN A 254 14.98 -0.94 18.89
CA GLN A 254 15.03 -0.70 20.33
C GLN A 254 13.80 0.06 20.84
N ALA A 255 13.34 1.07 20.11
CA ALA A 255 12.11 1.79 20.44
C ALA A 255 10.88 0.87 20.41
N HIS A 256 10.82 -0.08 19.46
CA HIS A 256 9.78 -1.11 19.43
C HIS A 256 9.87 -2.03 20.66
N LEU A 257 11.05 -2.49 21.04
CA LEU A 257 11.20 -3.35 22.22
C LEU A 257 10.77 -2.66 23.53
N GLU A 258 10.93 -1.33 23.62
CA GLU A 258 10.51 -0.54 24.78
C GLU A 258 9.01 -0.19 24.78
N THR A 259 8.43 0.11 23.61
CA THR A 259 7.06 0.64 23.49
C THR A 259 6.03 -0.39 23.03
N ARG A 260 6.50 -1.47 22.40
CA ARG A 260 5.74 -2.47 21.63
C ARG A 260 4.94 -1.90 20.46
N LEU A 261 5.18 -0.65 20.06
CA LEU A 261 4.54 -0.07 18.89
C LEU A 261 4.94 -0.84 17.63
N PRO A 262 4.00 -1.17 16.74
CA PRO A 262 4.31 -1.88 15.49
C PRO A 262 5.13 -1.01 14.55
N ILE A 263 5.88 -1.64 13.65
CA ILE A 263 6.81 -0.99 12.72
C ILE A 263 6.29 -1.11 11.30
N PHE A 264 6.43 -0.05 10.51
CA PHE A 264 6.32 -0.11 9.05
C PHE A 264 7.45 0.66 8.36
N THR A 265 7.90 0.13 7.22
CA THR A 265 9.11 0.60 6.54
C THR A 265 8.82 1.15 5.16
N HIS A 266 9.78 1.90 4.63
CA HIS A 266 9.87 2.29 3.23
C HIS A 266 11.00 1.51 2.55
N VAL A 267 10.65 0.76 1.50
CA VAL A 267 11.59 0.16 0.56
C VAL A 267 11.63 1.04 -0.71
N PRO A 268 12.81 1.35 -1.27
CA PRO A 268 12.91 2.24 -2.43
C PRO A 268 11.98 1.88 -3.60
N HIS A 269 11.34 2.88 -4.19
CA HIS A 269 10.41 2.72 -5.32
C HIS A 269 11.09 2.22 -6.61
N GLU A 270 12.42 2.31 -6.70
CA GLU A 270 13.24 1.88 -7.83
C GLU A 270 13.19 0.37 -8.11
N SER A 271 12.56 -0.41 -7.23
CA SER A 271 12.60 -1.88 -7.13
C SER A 271 13.89 -2.36 -6.46
N CYS A 272 13.81 -2.68 -5.17
CA CYS A 272 14.95 -3.19 -4.40
C CYS A 272 14.59 -4.41 -3.53
N PRO A 273 14.54 -5.63 -4.12
CA PRO A 273 14.28 -6.87 -3.39
C PRO A 273 15.30 -7.10 -2.25
N THR A 274 16.56 -6.76 -2.47
CA THR A 274 17.63 -6.92 -1.48
C THR A 274 17.50 -5.96 -0.31
N CYS A 275 17.02 -4.73 -0.53
CA CYS A 275 16.78 -3.77 0.55
C CYS A 275 15.70 -4.28 1.51
N ALA A 276 14.64 -4.90 0.97
CA ALA A 276 13.57 -5.49 1.78
C ALA A 276 14.08 -6.63 2.68
N ILE A 277 14.95 -7.49 2.16
CA ILE A 277 15.57 -8.58 2.94
C ILE A 277 16.57 -8.04 3.96
N GLU A 278 17.39 -7.04 3.60
CA GLU A 278 18.32 -6.41 4.53
C GLU A 278 17.60 -5.73 5.70
N GLN A 279 16.49 -5.02 5.46
CA GLN A 279 15.63 -4.49 6.52
C GLN A 279 15.15 -5.61 7.44
N LEU A 280 14.60 -6.68 6.87
CA LEU A 280 14.06 -7.83 7.60
C LEU A 280 15.13 -8.50 8.49
N ASP A 281 16.35 -8.67 7.96
CA ASP A 281 17.49 -9.22 8.69
C ASP A 281 17.92 -8.35 9.88
N ILE A 282 17.92 -7.02 9.71
CA ILE A 282 18.28 -6.09 10.79
C ILE A 282 17.25 -6.16 11.93
N TYR A 283 15.95 -6.13 11.60
CA TYR A 283 14.88 -6.20 12.62
C TYR A 283 14.88 -7.56 13.33
N GLU A 284 15.04 -8.67 12.61
CA GLU A 284 15.10 -10.00 13.21
C GLU A 284 16.33 -10.17 14.11
N ALA A 285 17.51 -9.70 13.66
CA ALA A 285 18.73 -9.74 14.46
C ALA A 285 18.65 -8.89 15.74
N ALA A 286 17.85 -7.81 15.72
CA ALA A 286 17.57 -6.99 16.89
C ALA A 286 16.51 -7.60 17.83
N GLY A 287 15.89 -8.72 17.47
CA GLY A 287 14.90 -9.41 18.29
C GLY A 287 13.49 -8.84 18.20
N VAL A 288 13.19 -8.07 17.14
CA VAL A 288 11.82 -7.63 16.85
C VAL A 288 10.94 -8.84 16.55
N ASP A 289 9.77 -8.91 17.18
CA ASP A 289 8.75 -9.87 16.76
C ASP A 289 8.18 -9.44 15.41
N LEU A 290 8.54 -10.19 14.37
CA LEU A 290 8.19 -9.88 12.99
C LEU A 290 6.68 -9.82 12.76
N ALA A 291 5.85 -10.43 13.63
CA ALA A 291 4.40 -10.26 13.59
C ALA A 291 3.93 -8.80 13.78
N HIS A 292 4.80 -7.90 14.23
CA HIS A 292 4.53 -6.47 14.36
C HIS A 292 5.29 -5.62 13.32
N LEU A 293 5.96 -6.25 12.34
CA LEU A 293 6.71 -5.57 11.28
C LEU A 293 5.95 -5.65 9.95
N CYS A 294 5.78 -4.50 9.30
CA CYS A 294 5.37 -4.42 7.90
C CYS A 294 6.51 -3.89 7.03
N ILE A 295 6.95 -4.70 6.07
CA ILE A 295 7.88 -4.21 5.03
C ILE A 295 7.05 -3.53 3.94
N GLY A 296 7.18 -2.21 3.81
CA GLY A 296 6.36 -1.40 2.88
C GLY A 296 6.86 -1.41 1.44
N HIS A 297 6.10 -0.76 0.56
CA HIS A 297 6.39 -0.57 -0.87
C HIS A 297 6.63 -1.84 -1.68
N GLN A 298 6.09 -2.97 -1.23
CA GLN A 298 6.27 -4.26 -1.91
C GLN A 298 5.55 -4.33 -3.26
N SER A 299 4.62 -3.40 -3.49
CA SER A 299 3.97 -3.16 -4.79
C SER A 299 4.85 -2.43 -5.82
N THR A 300 6.10 -2.08 -5.46
CA THR A 300 7.10 -1.43 -6.33
C THR A 300 8.18 -2.39 -6.85
N ILE A 301 8.15 -3.66 -6.42
CA ILE A 301 9.10 -4.69 -6.85
C ILE A 301 8.76 -5.14 -8.27
N LYS A 302 9.69 -4.96 -9.21
CA LYS A 302 9.53 -5.35 -10.61
C LYS A 302 9.81 -6.84 -10.79
N ALA A 303 9.03 -7.48 -11.66
CA ALA A 303 9.17 -8.91 -11.95
C ALA A 303 10.53 -9.28 -12.56
N ASP A 304 11.21 -8.36 -13.23
CA ASP A 304 12.55 -8.60 -13.79
C ASP A 304 13.64 -8.65 -12.70
N ASP A 305 13.44 -7.95 -11.59
CA ASP A 305 14.36 -7.93 -10.45
C ASP A 305 14.08 -9.08 -9.45
N ASP A 306 12.82 -9.50 -9.34
CA ASP A 306 12.38 -10.61 -8.48
C ASP A 306 11.32 -11.49 -9.17
N PRO A 307 11.75 -12.42 -10.04
CA PRO A 307 10.83 -13.30 -10.77
C PRO A 307 9.97 -14.16 -9.84
N GLY A 308 8.65 -14.01 -9.95
CA GLY A 308 7.70 -14.72 -9.08
C GLY A 308 7.63 -14.16 -7.66
N TRP A 309 8.15 -12.94 -7.44
CA TRP A 309 8.03 -12.19 -6.19
C TRP A 309 8.46 -12.98 -4.95
N GLN A 310 9.62 -13.63 -5.02
CA GLN A 310 10.13 -14.48 -3.94
C GLN A 310 10.39 -13.67 -2.67
N THR A 311 10.74 -12.39 -2.78
CA THR A 311 10.90 -11.49 -1.64
C THR A 311 9.61 -11.37 -0.84
N HIS A 312 8.45 -11.25 -1.49
CA HIS A 312 7.15 -11.20 -0.78
C HIS A 312 6.91 -12.48 0.02
N LEU A 313 7.21 -13.64 -0.58
CA LEU A 313 7.05 -14.94 0.08
C LEU A 313 8.02 -15.12 1.25
N GLU A 314 9.24 -14.59 1.16
CA GLU A 314 10.22 -14.62 2.25
C GLU A 314 9.81 -13.73 3.42
N ILE A 315 9.34 -12.51 3.15
CA ILE A 315 8.79 -11.61 4.18
C ILE A 315 7.67 -12.32 4.97
N ALA A 316 6.68 -12.88 4.26
CA ALA A 316 5.56 -13.56 4.91
C ALA A 316 5.97 -14.85 5.62
N ARG A 317 6.91 -15.63 5.05
CA ARG A 317 7.41 -16.87 5.67
C ARG A 317 8.09 -16.62 7.01
N ARG A 318 8.77 -15.49 7.17
CA ARG A 318 9.39 -15.06 8.44
C ARG A 318 8.40 -14.44 9.41
N GLY A 319 7.14 -14.25 9.00
CA GLY A 319 6.05 -13.78 9.86
C GLY A 319 5.77 -12.29 9.78
N ALA A 320 6.52 -11.54 8.96
CA ALA A 320 6.27 -10.12 8.72
C ALA A 320 5.12 -9.89 7.72
N PHE A 321 4.52 -8.70 7.80
CA PHE A 321 3.52 -8.25 6.84
C PHE A 321 4.18 -7.71 5.56
N ILE A 322 3.56 -8.03 4.42
CA ILE A 322 3.85 -7.49 3.10
C ILE A 322 2.98 -6.26 2.90
N GLY A 323 3.62 -5.09 2.83
CA GLY A 323 2.95 -3.82 2.58
C GLY A 323 2.78 -3.55 1.08
N PHE A 324 1.60 -3.86 0.54
CA PHE A 324 1.20 -3.37 -0.79
C PHE A 324 0.52 -2.02 -0.67
N ASP A 325 1.31 -1.00 -0.37
CA ASP A 325 0.90 0.37 -0.07
C ASP A 325 0.98 1.34 -1.25
N THR A 326 1.17 0.88 -2.49
CA THR A 326 1.16 1.79 -3.66
C THR A 326 0.06 1.42 -4.66
N VAL A 327 -1.06 0.88 -4.18
CA VAL A 327 -2.11 0.32 -5.04
C VAL A 327 -3.30 1.27 -5.20
N GLY A 328 -4.10 1.04 -6.25
CA GLY A 328 -5.33 1.79 -6.50
C GLY A 328 -5.14 3.16 -7.14
N HIS A 329 -3.91 3.58 -7.46
CA HIS A 329 -3.66 4.81 -8.22
C HIS A 329 -2.35 4.73 -9.02
N GLU A 330 -2.12 5.72 -9.87
CA GLU A 330 -0.88 5.85 -10.62
C GLU A 330 0.18 6.60 -9.81
N MET A 331 1.33 5.96 -9.62
CA MET A 331 2.50 6.56 -8.97
C MET A 331 3.57 6.93 -9.98
N SER A 332 4.07 8.17 -9.88
CA SER A 332 5.22 8.61 -10.69
C SER A 332 6.52 7.91 -10.36
N ALA A 333 6.74 7.58 -9.08
CA ALA A 333 7.99 7.00 -8.63
C ALA A 333 8.17 5.54 -9.10
N SER A 334 7.07 4.84 -9.42
CA SER A 334 7.11 3.46 -9.91
C SER A 334 5.96 3.17 -10.87
N PHE A 335 6.27 3.13 -12.17
CA PHE A 335 5.31 2.82 -13.22
C PHE A 335 5.15 1.30 -13.39
N ILE A 336 4.45 0.68 -12.44
CA ILE A 336 4.07 -0.74 -12.51
C ILE A 336 2.57 -0.82 -12.80
N PRO A 337 2.14 -1.43 -13.92
CA PRO A 337 0.73 -1.57 -14.23
C PRO A 337 -0.02 -2.28 -13.10
N GLU A 338 -1.20 -1.78 -12.74
CA GLU A 338 -1.95 -2.28 -11.60
C GLU A 338 -2.33 -3.76 -11.72
N ARG A 339 -2.47 -4.26 -12.95
CA ARG A 339 -2.64 -5.71 -13.22
C ARG A 339 -1.49 -6.55 -12.66
N VAL A 340 -0.25 -6.05 -12.72
CA VAL A 340 0.94 -6.72 -12.18
C VAL A 340 0.90 -6.67 -10.65
N LYS A 341 0.49 -5.54 -10.06
CA LYS A 341 0.29 -5.43 -8.61
C LYS A 341 -0.77 -6.41 -8.10
N VAL A 342 -1.84 -6.64 -8.87
CA VAL A 342 -2.82 -7.71 -8.59
C VAL A 342 -2.17 -9.09 -8.63
N ASP A 343 -1.28 -9.38 -9.60
CA ASP A 343 -0.57 -10.67 -9.66
C ASP A 343 0.34 -10.89 -8.44
N MET A 344 0.95 -9.84 -7.89
CA MET A 344 1.75 -9.93 -6.66
C MET A 344 0.90 -10.41 -5.47
N VAL A 345 -0.27 -9.80 -5.27
CA VAL A 345 -1.20 -10.15 -4.19
C VAL A 345 -1.73 -11.58 -4.40
N LEU A 346 -2.13 -11.92 -5.62
CA LEU A 346 -2.58 -13.28 -5.94
C LEU A 346 -1.47 -14.31 -5.70
N ASN A 347 -0.21 -14.01 -6.01
CA ASN A 347 0.92 -14.90 -5.76
C ASN A 347 1.11 -15.18 -4.26
N ALA A 348 0.99 -14.16 -3.40
CA ALA A 348 1.04 -14.33 -1.96
C ALA A 348 -0.15 -15.15 -1.42
N ILE A 349 -1.37 -14.89 -1.91
CA ILE A 349 -2.58 -15.66 -1.53
C ILE A 349 -2.47 -17.12 -2.01
N GLU A 350 -2.05 -17.36 -3.26
CA GLU A 350 -1.88 -18.72 -3.82
C GLU A 350 -0.82 -19.52 -3.03
N ALA A 351 0.14 -18.84 -2.39
CA ALA A 351 1.15 -19.42 -1.52
C ALA A 351 0.69 -19.61 -0.05
N GLY A 352 -0.53 -19.20 0.30
CA GLY A 352 -1.13 -19.34 1.64
C GLY A 352 -0.71 -18.27 2.65
N PHE A 353 -0.32 -17.08 2.17
CA PHE A 353 0.12 -15.96 2.99
C PHE A 353 -0.90 -14.82 3.05
N GLU A 354 -2.20 -15.10 2.88
CA GLU A 354 -3.22 -14.05 2.91
C GLU A 354 -3.30 -13.30 4.26
N ASP A 355 -2.87 -13.95 5.35
CA ASP A 355 -2.80 -13.38 6.69
C ASP A 355 -1.58 -12.46 6.90
N GLN A 356 -0.72 -12.28 5.89
CA GLN A 356 0.45 -11.39 5.93
C GLN A 356 0.33 -10.21 4.98
N ILE A 357 -0.85 -9.95 4.40
CA ILE A 357 -1.03 -8.91 3.39
C ILE A 357 -1.66 -7.68 4.03
N LEU A 358 -1.06 -6.50 3.82
CA LEU A 358 -1.65 -5.20 4.12
C LEU A 358 -1.77 -4.38 2.82
N LEU A 359 -2.84 -3.59 2.70
CA LEU A 359 -3.10 -2.73 1.55
C LEU A 359 -3.18 -1.26 1.97
N SER A 360 -2.56 -0.39 1.19
CA SER A 360 -2.70 1.06 1.28
C SER A 360 -2.42 1.70 -0.07
N SER A 361 -2.55 3.01 -0.16
CA SER A 361 -2.21 3.77 -1.34
C SER A 361 -0.95 4.62 -1.21
N ASP A 362 -0.41 4.84 -0.01
CA ASP A 362 0.66 5.83 0.18
C ASP A 362 0.18 7.16 -0.44
N PHE A 363 -1.06 7.50 -0.10
CA PHE A 363 -1.78 8.56 -0.74
C PHE A 363 -1.24 9.89 -0.24
N ALA A 364 -0.48 10.53 -1.11
CA ALA A 364 0.15 11.82 -0.84
C ALA A 364 -0.10 12.81 -1.99
N ASN A 365 -1.33 12.86 -2.53
CA ASN A 365 -1.62 13.63 -3.74
C ASN A 365 -2.92 14.45 -3.72
N THR A 366 -2.81 15.79 -3.78
CA THR A 366 -3.97 16.69 -4.02
C THR A 366 -4.77 16.41 -5.29
N THR A 367 -4.15 16.05 -6.41
CA THR A 367 -4.86 15.91 -7.71
C THR A 367 -5.75 14.67 -7.76
N GLN A 368 -5.55 13.72 -6.83
CA GLN A 368 -6.31 12.47 -6.79
C GLN A 368 -7.29 12.42 -5.60
N ILE A 369 -7.50 13.53 -4.88
CA ILE A 369 -8.59 13.62 -3.88
C ILE A 369 -9.93 13.73 -4.61
N LYS A 370 -11.04 13.40 -3.96
CA LYS A 370 -12.38 13.42 -4.58
C LYS A 370 -12.79 14.82 -5.01
N ALA A 371 -12.44 15.84 -4.22
CA ALA A 371 -12.63 17.24 -4.61
C ALA A 371 -11.92 17.62 -5.93
N ASN A 372 -10.89 16.86 -6.32
CA ASN A 372 -10.14 17.04 -7.57
C ASN A 372 -10.30 15.84 -8.53
N TRP A 373 -11.48 15.21 -8.56
CA TRP A 373 -11.86 14.16 -9.53
C TRP A 373 -11.17 12.80 -9.34
N GLY A 374 -10.40 12.61 -8.27
CA GLY A 374 -9.84 11.32 -7.94
C GLY A 374 -10.72 10.50 -7.00
N ASN A 375 -10.18 9.40 -6.49
CA ASN A 375 -10.90 8.53 -5.56
C ASN A 375 -10.63 8.87 -4.08
N GLY A 376 -9.66 9.75 -3.80
CA GLY A 376 -9.20 10.10 -2.46
C GLY A 376 -8.66 8.90 -1.70
N PHE A 377 -8.78 8.94 -0.37
CA PHE A 377 -8.27 7.88 0.50
C PHE A 377 -8.94 6.51 0.27
N SER A 378 -10.11 6.44 -0.35
CA SER A 378 -10.76 5.15 -0.67
C SER A 378 -10.28 4.52 -1.97
N THR A 379 -9.20 5.02 -2.60
CA THR A 379 -8.73 4.54 -3.91
C THR A 379 -8.41 3.04 -3.93
N VAL A 380 -7.88 2.49 -2.82
CA VAL A 380 -7.66 1.04 -2.67
C VAL A 380 -8.99 0.28 -2.81
N LEU A 381 -10.03 0.71 -2.10
CA LEU A 381 -11.34 0.06 -2.07
C LEU A 381 -12.12 0.23 -3.38
N ILE A 382 -11.96 1.37 -4.04
CA ILE A 382 -12.70 1.70 -5.27
C ILE A 382 -12.03 1.12 -6.52
N GLN A 383 -10.70 1.11 -6.58
CA GLN A 383 -9.96 0.72 -7.80
C GLN A 383 -9.32 -0.65 -7.70
N PHE A 384 -8.67 -0.97 -6.58
CA PHE A 384 -7.82 -2.15 -6.48
C PHE A 384 -8.59 -3.38 -6.01
N VAL A 385 -9.37 -3.25 -4.92
CA VAL A 385 -10.15 -4.36 -4.36
C VAL A 385 -11.13 -4.97 -5.37
N PRO A 386 -11.86 -4.21 -6.21
CA PRO A 386 -12.73 -4.79 -7.22
C PRO A 386 -11.98 -5.65 -8.25
N LYS A 387 -10.69 -5.35 -8.51
CA LYS A 387 -9.84 -6.18 -9.38
C LYS A 387 -9.50 -7.49 -8.70
N LEU A 388 -9.15 -7.49 -7.41
CA LEU A 388 -8.95 -8.73 -6.64
C LEU A 388 -10.21 -9.61 -6.68
N ARG A 389 -11.39 -9.03 -6.46
CA ARG A 389 -12.68 -9.75 -6.59
C ARG A 389 -12.87 -10.31 -8.00
N TYR A 390 -12.61 -9.51 -9.04
CA TYR A 390 -12.72 -9.96 -10.43
C TYR A 390 -11.83 -11.17 -10.74
N TYR A 391 -10.65 -11.25 -10.13
CA TYR A 391 -9.73 -12.39 -10.26
C TYR A 391 -10.02 -13.55 -9.30
N GLY A 392 -11.14 -13.49 -8.56
CA GLY A 392 -11.64 -14.61 -7.77
C GLY A 392 -11.14 -14.66 -6.33
N VAL A 393 -10.59 -13.57 -5.78
CA VAL A 393 -10.33 -13.47 -4.34
C VAL A 393 -11.68 -13.39 -3.62
N PRO A 394 -12.01 -14.33 -2.71
CA PRO A 394 -13.30 -14.35 -2.04
C PRO A 394 -13.37 -13.27 -0.95
N ASP A 395 -14.59 -12.89 -0.58
CA ASP A 395 -14.79 -11.80 0.38
C ASP A 395 -14.25 -12.13 1.77
N GLU A 396 -14.20 -13.41 2.19
CA GLU A 396 -13.53 -13.79 3.45
C GLU A 396 -12.03 -13.48 3.45
N THR A 397 -11.34 -13.65 2.31
CA THR A 397 -9.92 -13.28 2.18
C THR A 397 -9.75 -11.77 2.15
N LEU A 398 -10.66 -11.04 1.50
CA LEU A 398 -10.63 -9.58 1.51
C LEU A 398 -10.90 -9.01 2.90
N GLN A 399 -11.78 -9.65 3.69
CA GLN A 399 -12.03 -9.30 5.09
C GLN A 399 -10.74 -9.44 5.91
N LYS A 400 -9.98 -10.54 5.72
CA LYS A 400 -8.67 -10.69 6.37
C LYS A 400 -7.76 -9.52 6.04
N ILE A 401 -7.57 -9.27 4.74
CA ILE A 401 -6.61 -8.28 4.23
C ILE A 401 -6.97 -6.84 4.63
N LEU A 402 -8.25 -6.47 4.55
CA LEU A 402 -8.69 -5.10 4.76
C LEU A 402 -8.96 -4.78 6.24
N VAL A 403 -9.27 -5.78 7.06
CA VAL A 403 -9.79 -5.56 8.42
C VAL A 403 -8.97 -6.30 9.48
N ASP A 404 -8.81 -7.62 9.33
CA ASP A 404 -8.23 -8.43 10.40
C ASP A 404 -6.71 -8.29 10.49
N ASN A 405 -6.03 -8.26 9.34
CA ASN A 405 -4.57 -8.12 9.24
C ASN A 405 -4.10 -6.77 9.81
N PRO A 406 -4.67 -5.61 9.40
CA PRO A 406 -4.25 -4.33 9.99
C PRO A 406 -4.55 -4.25 11.48
N ARG A 407 -5.64 -4.86 11.97
CA ARG A 407 -5.92 -4.90 13.42
C ARG A 407 -4.88 -5.71 14.17
N ARG A 408 -4.47 -6.87 13.64
CA ARG A 408 -3.40 -7.69 14.24
C ARG A 408 -2.07 -6.94 14.26
N TRP A 409 -1.76 -6.25 13.16
CA TRP A 409 -0.54 -5.46 13.07
C TRP A 409 -0.55 -4.24 14.02
N LEU A 410 -1.66 -3.49 14.09
CA LEU A 410 -1.78 -2.29 14.93
C LEU A 410 -1.91 -2.58 16.44
N ALA A 411 -2.40 -3.76 16.81
CA ALA A 411 -2.65 -4.10 18.20
C ALA A 411 -1.35 -4.36 18.96
N TYR A 412 -1.21 -3.76 20.13
CA TYR A 412 -0.10 -4.02 21.04
C TYR A 412 -0.54 -3.87 22.49
N THR A 413 0.17 -4.50 23.42
CA THR A 413 -0.05 -4.30 24.86
C THR A 413 0.90 -3.22 25.37
N PRO A 414 0.43 -2.08 25.88
CA PRO A 414 1.29 -1.04 26.44
C PRO A 414 2.22 -1.59 27.54
N THR A 415 3.42 -1.03 27.65
CA THR A 415 4.43 -1.40 28.65
C THR A 415 4.16 -0.83 30.04
#